data_AF-A0A8J4ELT9-F1
#
_entry.id   AF-A0A8J4ELT9-F1
#
_cell.length_a   1.000
_cell.length_b   1.000
_cell.length_c   1.000
_cell.angle_alpha   90.00
_cell.angle_beta   90.00
_cell.angle_gamma   90.00
#
_symmetry.space_group_name_H-M   'P 1'
#
loop_
_entity.id
_entity.type
_entity.pdbx_description
1 polymer ?
#
loop_
_entity_poly.entity_id
_entity_poly.type
_entity_poly.pdbx_seq_one_letter_code
_entity_poly.pdbx_strand_id
1 'polypeptide(L)'
;MRLPRFLAPRLVAHAHCDLPCGVYDPAQARIEAESIKAIAEKYQANEDPEFRTRCVIIKEQRSELVKHHLWVLWTDYFKPPHFEKYPQLHQLVNEATKLAGATGTKGSVDPAVAQQLLDKIDEIAKIFWETKKS
;
A
#
# COMPACT_ATOMS: atom_id res chain seq x y z
N MET A 1 -27.16 -12.83 26.15
CA MET A 1 -26.70 -14.22 25.96
C MET A 1 -25.25 -14.15 25.48
N ARG A 2 -24.27 -14.34 26.39
CA ARG A 2 -22.84 -14.29 26.05
C ARG A 2 -22.41 -15.69 25.59
N LEU A 3 -21.87 -15.82 24.37
CA LEU A 3 -21.28 -17.09 23.95
C LEU A 3 -20.15 -17.49 24.92
N PRO A 4 -20.00 -18.80 25.22
CA PRO A 4 -18.89 -19.28 26.02
C PRO A 4 -17.54 -18.92 25.38
N ARG A 5 -16.58 -18.43 26.18
CA ARG A 5 -15.26 -17.90 25.75
C ARG A 5 -14.36 -18.91 25.00
N PHE A 6 -14.74 -20.18 24.99
CA PHE A 6 -14.06 -21.24 24.25
C PHE A 6 -14.64 -21.46 22.84
N LEU A 7 -15.77 -20.82 22.50
CA LEU A 7 -16.37 -20.79 21.17
C LEU A 7 -16.19 -19.44 20.44
N ALA A 8 -15.61 -18.44 21.11
CA ALA A 8 -15.25 -17.18 20.48
C ALA A 8 -14.01 -17.39 19.56
N PRO A 9 -13.98 -16.83 18.33
CA PRO A 9 -12.75 -16.79 17.54
C PRO A 9 -11.64 -16.15 18.39
N ARG A 10 -10.55 -16.89 18.63
CA ARG A 10 -9.38 -16.39 19.38
C ARG A 10 -8.30 -15.80 18.47
N LEU A 11 -8.49 -15.87 17.16
CA LEU A 11 -7.51 -15.36 16.21
C LEU A 11 -7.90 -13.94 15.80
N VAL A 12 -7.16 -12.95 16.30
CA VAL A 12 -6.96 -11.71 15.58
C VAL A 12 -5.77 -11.95 14.66
N ALA A 13 -5.95 -11.82 13.35
CA ALA A 13 -4.86 -11.97 12.38
C ALA A 13 -4.74 -10.73 11.51
N HIS A 14 -3.49 -10.31 11.34
CA HIS A 14 -3.01 -9.13 10.66
C HIS A 14 -1.62 -9.58 10.14
N ALA A 15 -1.41 -9.97 8.88
CA ALA A 15 -0.04 -10.22 8.37
C ALA A 15 0.38 -9.13 7.38
N HIS A 16 1.68 -8.85 7.37
CA HIS A 16 2.32 -7.56 7.74
C HIS A 16 2.99 -7.52 9.11
N CYS A 17 2.99 -8.61 9.88
CA CYS A 17 3.43 -8.63 11.27
C CYS A 17 4.63 -9.55 11.55
N ASP A 18 5.23 -10.15 10.52
CA ASP A 18 6.48 -10.93 10.59
C ASP A 18 6.48 -12.17 11.55
N LEU A 19 5.30 -12.66 11.98
CA LEU A 19 5.11 -14.00 12.57
C LEU A 19 5.03 -15.12 11.50
N PRO A 20 5.21 -14.80 10.21
CA PRO A 20 4.30 -15.13 9.09
C PRO A 20 2.90 -15.66 9.46
N CYS A 21 1.97 -14.77 9.85
CA CYS A 21 0.59 -15.22 10.15
C CYS A 21 -0.27 -15.59 8.91
N GLY A 22 0.28 -15.50 7.69
CA GLY A 22 -0.32 -16.01 6.45
C GLY A 22 -1.35 -15.10 5.76
N VAL A 23 -1.74 -14.00 6.40
CA VAL A 23 -2.75 -13.03 5.93
C VAL A 23 -2.11 -11.81 5.29
N TYR A 24 -1.97 -11.78 3.97
CA TYR A 24 -1.46 -10.61 3.25
C TYR A 24 -2.54 -10.08 2.32
N ASP A 25 -2.58 -8.76 2.11
CA ASP A 25 -3.46 -8.16 1.11
C ASP A 25 -2.85 -6.83 0.58
N PRO A 26 -2.62 -6.70 -0.73
CA PRO A 26 -2.24 -5.43 -1.37
C PRO A 26 -3.20 -4.28 -1.08
N ALA A 27 -4.42 -4.55 -0.63
CA ALA A 27 -5.39 -3.56 -0.19
C ALA A 27 -4.82 -2.60 0.87
N GLN A 28 -3.91 -3.05 1.74
CA GLN A 28 -3.25 -2.14 2.69
C GLN A 28 -2.52 -1.01 1.95
N ALA A 29 -1.63 -1.34 1.01
CA ALA A 29 -0.94 -0.33 0.20
C ALA A 29 -1.90 0.51 -0.66
N ARG A 30 -2.93 -0.14 -1.24
CA ARG A 30 -3.91 0.51 -2.12
C ARG A 30 -4.74 1.57 -1.39
N ILE A 31 -5.28 1.27 -0.20
CA ILE A 31 -6.08 2.22 0.59
C ILE A 31 -5.26 3.46 0.96
N GLU A 32 -3.96 3.27 1.24
CA GLU A 32 -3.07 4.40 1.48
C GLU A 32 -2.85 5.26 0.25
N ALA A 33 -2.65 4.64 -0.91
CA ALA A 33 -2.51 5.35 -2.17
C ALA A 33 -3.81 6.08 -2.60
N GLU A 34 -4.98 5.49 -2.35
CA GLU A 34 -6.27 6.15 -2.55
C GLU A 34 -6.41 7.38 -1.65
N SER A 35 -5.98 7.27 -0.39
CA SER A 35 -5.96 8.39 0.55
C SER A 35 -5.06 9.52 0.06
N ILE A 36 -3.86 9.20 -0.46
CA ILE A 36 -2.95 10.18 -1.06
C ILE A 36 -3.61 10.91 -2.23
N LYS A 37 -4.26 10.17 -3.16
CA LYS A 37 -4.94 10.77 -4.31
C LYS A 37 -6.07 11.70 -3.86
N ALA A 38 -6.92 11.25 -2.94
CA ALA A 38 -8.01 12.07 -2.40
C ALA A 38 -7.49 13.32 -1.66
N ILE A 39 -6.37 13.22 -0.94
CA ILE A 39 -5.73 14.37 -0.29
C ILE A 39 -5.20 15.35 -1.34
N ALA A 40 -4.57 14.87 -2.42
CA ALA A 40 -4.10 15.71 -3.51
C ALA A 40 -5.27 16.45 -4.19
N GLU A 41 -6.39 15.77 -4.47
CA GLU A 41 -7.59 16.42 -5.02
C GLU A 41 -8.15 17.49 -4.09
N LYS A 42 -8.20 17.22 -2.77
CA LYS A 42 -8.60 18.20 -1.76
C LYS A 42 -7.65 19.40 -1.68
N TYR A 43 -6.34 19.16 -1.82
CA TYR A 43 -5.33 20.22 -1.86
C TYR A 43 -5.56 21.18 -3.05
N GLN A 44 -5.90 20.64 -4.22
CA GLN A 44 -6.20 21.46 -5.40
C GLN A 44 -7.50 22.25 -5.24
N ALA A 45 -8.51 21.68 -4.57
CA ALA A 45 -9.82 22.30 -4.39
C ALA A 45 -9.89 23.36 -3.27
N ASN A 46 -8.84 23.54 -2.46
CA ASN A 46 -8.82 24.48 -1.34
C ASN A 46 -7.47 25.21 -1.25
N GLU A 47 -7.50 26.55 -1.25
CA GLU A 47 -6.31 27.40 -1.21
C GLU A 47 -5.90 27.85 0.20
N ASP A 48 -6.68 27.52 1.24
CA ASP A 48 -6.35 27.86 2.62
C ASP A 48 -4.97 27.30 3.03
N PRO A 49 -4.01 28.16 3.44
CA PRO A 49 -2.65 27.74 3.75
C PRO A 49 -2.54 26.71 4.89
N GLU A 50 -3.39 26.79 5.90
CA GLU A 50 -3.39 25.87 7.03
C GLU A 50 -3.90 24.48 6.60
N PHE A 51 -4.99 24.45 5.83
CA PHE A 51 -5.51 23.24 5.23
C PHE A 51 -4.50 22.57 4.30
N ARG A 52 -3.85 23.35 3.42
CA ARG A 52 -2.82 22.85 2.49
C ARG A 52 -1.62 22.29 3.23
N THR A 53 -1.15 22.96 4.28
CA THR A 53 -0.08 22.46 5.16
C THR A 53 -0.44 21.10 5.77
N ARG A 54 -1.66 20.96 6.32
CA ARG A 54 -2.13 19.69 6.89
C ARG A 54 -2.23 18.58 5.85
N CYS A 55 -2.67 18.90 4.62
CA CYS A 55 -2.71 17.94 3.52
C CYS A 55 -1.31 17.41 3.20
N VAL A 56 -0.30 18.28 3.11
CA VAL A 56 1.10 17.87 2.85
C VAL A 56 1.60 16.93 3.96
N ILE A 57 1.39 17.29 5.23
CA ILE A 57 1.81 16.48 6.39
C ILE A 57 1.18 15.08 6.36
N ILE A 58 -0.14 15.01 6.16
CA ILE A 58 -0.86 13.72 6.19
C ILE A 58 -0.49 12.87 4.97
N LYS A 59 -0.37 13.48 3.78
CA LYS A 59 0.03 12.80 2.53
C LYS A 59 1.42 12.17 2.66
N GLU A 60 2.36 12.85 3.30
CA GLU A 60 3.69 12.31 3.61
C GLU A 60 3.63 11.03 4.46
N GLN A 61 2.81 11.04 5.51
CA GLN A 61 2.61 9.88 6.38
C GLN A 61 1.96 8.71 5.63
N ARG A 62 0.94 8.97 4.81
CA ARG A 62 0.27 7.92 4.02
C ARG A 62 1.21 7.33 2.97
N SER A 63 2.02 8.17 2.32
CA SER A 63 3.02 7.72 1.36
C SER A 63 4.08 6.82 2.01
N GLU A 64 4.47 7.10 3.26
CA GLU A 64 5.36 6.20 4.00
C GLU A 64 4.72 4.83 4.29
N LEU A 65 3.42 4.81 4.62
CA LEU A 65 2.70 3.55 4.82
C LEU A 65 2.55 2.74 3.54
N VAL A 66 2.35 3.37 2.38
CA VAL A 66 2.41 2.67 1.08
C VAL A 66 3.75 1.95 0.94
N LYS A 67 4.87 2.64 1.16
CA LYS A 67 6.22 2.05 1.05
C LYS A 67 6.36 0.86 1.99
N HIS A 68 5.98 1.03 3.24
CA HIS A 68 6.03 -0.04 4.23
C HIS A 68 5.25 -1.29 3.79
N HIS A 69 3.99 -1.13 3.36
CA HIS A 69 3.16 -2.25 2.93
C HIS A 69 3.68 -2.92 1.65
N LEU A 70 4.23 -2.16 0.72
CA LEU A 70 4.89 -2.72 -0.47
C LEU A 70 6.15 -3.51 -0.11
N TRP A 71 6.97 -3.01 0.83
CA TRP A 71 8.15 -3.73 1.31
C TRP A 71 7.79 -5.03 2.00
N VAL A 72 6.80 -5.02 2.88
CA VAL A 72 6.26 -6.23 3.52
C VAL A 72 5.85 -7.28 2.48
N LEU A 73 5.11 -6.89 1.43
CA LEU A 73 4.77 -7.85 0.38
C LEU A 73 6.01 -8.40 -0.32
N TRP A 74 6.99 -7.54 -0.57
CA TRP A 74 8.22 -7.91 -1.25
C TRP A 74 9.12 -8.84 -0.46
N THR A 75 9.34 -8.56 0.83
CA THR A 75 10.23 -9.33 1.70
C THR A 75 9.54 -10.55 2.31
N ASP A 76 8.28 -10.41 2.72
CA ASP A 76 7.64 -11.38 3.61
C ASP A 76 6.62 -12.25 2.88
N TYR A 77 5.95 -11.73 1.84
CA TYR A 77 4.99 -12.50 1.05
C TYR A 77 5.65 -13.18 -0.14
N PHE A 78 6.26 -12.43 -1.06
CA PHE A 78 6.87 -13.01 -2.26
C PHE A 78 8.06 -13.92 -1.91
N LYS A 79 8.28 -14.93 -2.75
CA LYS A 79 9.23 -16.04 -2.52
C LYS A 79 9.99 -16.33 -3.83
N PRO A 80 11.12 -17.05 -3.80
CA PRO A 80 11.92 -17.30 -5.00
C PRO A 80 11.10 -17.79 -6.22
N PRO A 81 10.15 -18.75 -6.09
CA PRO A 81 9.34 -19.19 -7.21
C PRO A 81 8.45 -18.08 -7.83
N HIS A 82 8.02 -17.10 -7.02
CA HIS A 82 7.27 -15.95 -7.52
C HIS A 82 8.18 -15.03 -8.34
N PHE A 83 9.41 -14.80 -7.90
CA PHE A 83 10.37 -13.97 -8.65
C PHE A 83 10.87 -14.64 -9.93
N GLU A 84 10.98 -15.97 -9.95
CA GLU A 84 11.28 -16.74 -11.17
C GLU A 84 10.13 -16.66 -12.18
N LYS A 85 8.88 -16.80 -11.72
CA LYS A 85 7.68 -16.71 -12.57
C LYS A 85 7.43 -15.28 -13.07
N TYR A 86 7.74 -14.27 -12.27
CA TYR A 86 7.55 -12.85 -12.58
C TYR A 86 8.89 -12.11 -12.47
N PRO A 87 9.78 -12.21 -13.47
CA PRO A 87 11.13 -11.64 -13.42
C PRO A 87 11.13 -10.10 -13.28
N GLN A 88 10.05 -9.44 -13.68
CA GLN A 88 9.85 -8.00 -13.54
C GLN A 88 9.45 -7.55 -12.13
N LEU A 89 9.13 -8.47 -11.22
CA LEU A 89 8.49 -8.14 -9.93
C LEU A 89 9.39 -7.28 -9.03
N HIS A 90 10.70 -7.53 -9.01
CA HIS A 90 11.65 -6.70 -8.26
C HIS A 90 11.63 -5.23 -8.73
N GLN A 91 11.67 -5.04 -10.05
CA GLN A 91 11.63 -3.72 -10.65
C GLN A 91 10.28 -3.04 -10.38
N LEU A 92 9.18 -3.77 -10.54
CA LEU A 92 7.83 -3.24 -10.32
C LEU A 92 7.63 -2.72 -8.89
N VAL A 93 7.99 -3.51 -7.87
CA VAL A 93 7.93 -3.07 -6.47
C VAL A 93 8.82 -1.85 -6.23
N ASN A 94 10.03 -1.83 -6.82
CA ASN A 94 10.97 -0.73 -6.66
C ASN A 94 10.45 0.58 -7.28
N GLU A 95 9.86 0.51 -8.47
CA GLU A 95 9.21 1.64 -9.15
C GLU A 95 8.02 2.17 -8.33
N ALA A 96 7.14 1.28 -7.85
CA ALA A 96 6.02 1.66 -6.99
C ALA A 96 6.50 2.33 -5.70
N THR A 97 7.55 1.80 -5.07
CA THR A 97 8.16 2.39 -3.86
C THR A 97 8.73 3.79 -4.14
N LYS A 98 9.41 3.97 -5.28
CA LYS A 98 9.96 5.28 -5.68
C LYS A 98 8.86 6.29 -5.99
N LEU A 99 7.77 5.85 -6.61
CA LEU A 99 6.59 6.68 -6.82
C LEU A 99 5.92 7.08 -5.51
N ALA A 100 5.98 6.25 -4.47
CA ALA A 100 5.55 6.63 -3.12
C ALA A 100 6.59 7.50 -2.36
N GLY A 101 7.75 7.77 -2.98
CA GLY A 101 8.89 8.49 -2.41
C GLY A 101 8.90 9.98 -2.73
N ALA A 102 9.99 10.65 -2.35
CA ALA A 102 10.19 12.10 -2.53
C ALA A 102 10.07 12.55 -4.00
N THR A 103 10.46 11.71 -4.96
CA THR A 103 10.35 11.99 -6.40
C THR A 103 8.96 11.71 -6.98
N GLY A 104 8.00 11.27 -6.15
CA GLY A 104 6.62 11.00 -6.55
C GLY A 104 5.62 11.62 -5.57
N THR A 105 4.74 10.81 -4.97
CA THR A 105 3.60 11.28 -4.18
C THR A 105 3.97 12.00 -2.89
N LYS A 106 5.19 11.82 -2.34
CA LYS A 106 5.64 12.65 -1.20
C LYS A 106 5.97 14.07 -1.63
N GLY A 107 6.72 14.22 -2.72
CA GLY A 107 7.13 15.54 -3.23
C GLY A 107 6.10 16.24 -4.12
N SER A 108 5.04 15.56 -4.54
CA SER A 108 4.00 16.13 -5.42
C SER A 108 2.63 16.23 -4.74
N VAL A 109 1.85 17.22 -5.14
CA VAL A 109 0.42 17.41 -4.81
C VAL A 109 -0.49 17.23 -6.05
N ASP A 110 0.07 16.70 -7.14
CA ASP A 110 -0.67 16.38 -8.35
C ASP A 110 -1.38 15.02 -8.22
N PRO A 111 -2.73 14.96 -8.30
CA PRO A 111 -3.47 13.70 -8.27
C PRO A 111 -3.05 12.69 -9.34
N ALA A 112 -2.52 13.13 -10.48
CA ALA A 112 -2.07 12.24 -11.54
C ALA A 112 -0.86 11.39 -11.12
N VAL A 113 0.04 11.94 -10.30
CA VAL A 113 1.18 11.18 -9.74
C VAL A 113 0.68 10.10 -8.77
N ALA A 114 -0.36 10.41 -7.99
CA ALA A 114 -0.99 9.42 -7.11
C ALA A 114 -1.72 8.32 -7.90
N GLN A 115 -2.30 8.65 -9.06
CA GLN A 115 -2.88 7.65 -9.95
C GLN A 115 -1.82 6.70 -10.51
N GLN A 116 -0.65 7.20 -10.94
CA GLN A 116 0.45 6.34 -11.39
C GLN A 116 0.91 5.35 -10.31
N LEU A 117 0.92 5.79 -9.05
CA LEU A 117 1.20 4.91 -7.91
C LEU A 117 0.12 3.83 -7.75
N LEU A 118 -1.17 4.20 -7.85
CA LEU A 118 -2.28 3.24 -7.80
C LEU A 118 -2.19 2.20 -8.93
N ASP A 119 -1.88 2.63 -10.16
CA ASP A 119 -1.77 1.73 -11.31
C ASP A 119 -0.67 0.68 -11.08
N LYS A 120 0.48 1.09 -10.52
CA LYS A 120 1.57 0.17 -10.15
C LYS A 120 1.19 -0.77 -9.02
N ILE A 121 0.42 -0.29 -8.03
CA ILE A 121 -0.11 -1.14 -6.96
C ILE A 121 -1.10 -2.16 -7.53
N ASP A 122 -1.92 -1.79 -8.50
CA ASP A 122 -2.87 -2.70 -9.15
C ASP A 122 -2.14 -3.78 -9.97
N GLU A 123 -1.03 -3.45 -10.65
CA GLU A 123 -0.14 -4.44 -11.28
C GLU A 123 0.42 -5.45 -10.26
N ILE A 124 0.91 -4.96 -9.10
CA ILE A 124 1.40 -5.81 -8.01
C ILE A 124 0.27 -6.66 -7.44
N ALA A 125 -0.92 -6.09 -7.26
CA ALA A 125 -2.09 -6.78 -6.73
C ALA A 125 -2.55 -7.90 -7.66
N LYS A 126 -2.51 -7.68 -8.98
CA LYS A 126 -2.78 -8.72 -9.98
C LYS A 126 -1.84 -9.91 -9.81
N ILE A 127 -0.53 -9.66 -9.74
CA ILE A 127 0.48 -10.72 -9.52
C ILE A 127 0.23 -11.43 -8.19
N PHE A 128 -0.03 -10.69 -7.11
CA PHE A 128 -0.37 -11.25 -5.81
C PHE A 128 -1.54 -12.24 -5.90
N TRP A 129 -2.66 -11.84 -6.50
CA TRP A 129 -3.83 -12.72 -6.62
C TRP A 129 -3.61 -13.91 -7.57
N GLU A 130 -2.77 -13.77 -8.58
CA GLU A 130 -2.35 -14.91 -9.42
C GLU A 130 -1.55 -15.94 -8.61
N THR A 131 -0.66 -15.51 -7.71
CA THR A 131 0.09 -16.43 -6.83
C THR A 131 -0.77 -17.12 -5.77
N LYS A 132 -1.99 -16.63 -5.49
CA LYS A 132 -2.96 -17.26 -4.58
C LYS A 132 -3.80 -18.35 -5.24
N LYS A 133 -3.83 -18.41 -6.57
CA LYS A 133 -4.60 -19.41 -7.35
C LYS A 133 -3.80 -20.69 -7.63
N SER A 134 -2.48 -20.63 -7.44
CA SER A 134 -1.54 -21.73 -7.63
C SER A 134 -1.29 -22.48 -6.34
#